data_AF-A0A936L1K6-F1
#
_entry.id   AF-A0A936L1K6-F1
#
_cell.length_a   1.000
_cell.length_b   1.000
_cell.length_c   1.000
_cell.angle_alpha   90.00
_cell.angle_beta   90.00
_cell.angle_gamma   90.00
#
_symmetry.space_group_name_H-M   'P 1'
#
loop_
_entity.id
_entity.type
_entity.pdbx_description
1 polymer ?
#
loop_
_entity_poly.entity_id
_entity_poly.type
_entity_poly.pdbx_seq_one_letter_code
_entity_poly.pdbx_strand_id
1 'polypeptide(L)' 'MAVNEEWRAHIEAWQSSGLRQTEYCRQHQLNYNSFITRLSEYRKTRDDDVATLNRTHSLKYLKGGVSQK' A
#
# COMPACT_ATOMS: atom_id res chain seq x y z
N MET A 1 -15.21 -0.66 2.24
CA MET A 1 -15.15 -2.09 2.59
C MET A 1 -13.70 -2.42 2.90
N ALA A 2 -13.37 -2.83 4.12
CA ALA A 2 -11.99 -3.12 4.49
C ALA A 2 -11.42 -4.26 3.61
N VAL A 3 -10.17 -4.15 3.20
CA VAL A 3 -9.47 -5.29 2.61
C VAL A 3 -9.21 -6.28 3.76
N ASN A 4 -9.77 -7.49 3.69
CA ASN A 4 -9.58 -8.48 4.75
C ASN A 4 -8.09 -8.85 4.87
N GLU A 5 -7.68 -9.30 6.06
CA GLU A 5 -6.31 -9.70 6.37
C GLU A 5 -5.81 -10.82 5.43
N GLU A 6 -6.69 -11.74 5.03
CA GLU A 6 -6.39 -12.79 4.06
C GLU A 6 -5.96 -12.23 2.69
N TRP A 7 -6.62 -11.17 2.22
CA TRP A 7 -6.24 -10.52 0.96
C TRP A 7 -4.93 -9.75 1.07
N ARG A 8 -4.62 -9.18 2.24
CA ARG A 8 -3.31 -8.56 2.48
C ARG A 8 -2.20 -9.59 2.37
N ALA A 9 -2.36 -10.74 3.02
CA ALA A 9 -1.39 -11.83 2.96
C ALA A 9 -1.17 -12.32 1.51
N HIS A 10 -2.24 -12.48 0.72
CA HIS A 10 -2.11 -12.82 -0.70
C HIS A 10 -1.39 -11.75 -1.52
N ILE A 11 -1.66 -10.46 -1.29
CA ILE A 11 -1.00 -9.37 -2.01
C ILE A 11 0.49 -9.30 -1.66
N GLU A 12 0.85 -9.47 -0.40
CA GLU A 12 2.26 -9.49 0.06
C GLU A 12 3.01 -10.72 -0.46
N ALA A 13 2.40 -11.91 -0.37
CA ALA A 13 2.95 -13.13 -0.94
C ALA A 13 3.13 -13.02 -2.47
N TRP A 14 2.17 -12.42 -3.17
CA TRP A 14 2.26 -12.14 -4.60
C TRP A 14 3.41 -11.17 -4.93
N GLN A 15 3.53 -10.06 -4.17
CA GLN A 15 4.62 -9.10 -4.35
C GLN A 15 6.00 -9.72 -4.13
N SER A 16 6.13 -10.56 -3.10
CA SER A 16 7.38 -11.27 -2.81
C SER A 16 7.72 -12.32 -3.87
N SER A 17 6.70 -12.96 -4.44
CA SER A 17 6.88 -14.00 -5.46
C SER A 17 7.32 -13.44 -6.83
N GLY A 18 7.11 -12.15 -7.10
CA GLY A 18 7.46 -11.52 -8.38
C GLY A 18 6.68 -12.05 -9.60
N LEU A 19 5.62 -12.84 -9.36
CA LEU A 19 4.80 -13.44 -10.39
C LEU A 19 3.87 -12.41 -11.04
N ARG A 20 3.39 -12.70 -12.26
CA ARG A 20 2.28 -11.94 -12.84
C ARG A 20 0.99 -12.25 -12.09
N GLN A 21 0.09 -11.27 -11.98
CA GLN A 21 -1.18 -11.38 -11.26
C GLN A 21 -2.02 -12.56 -11.75
N THR A 22 -2.06 -12.78 -13.06
CA THR A 22 -2.77 -13.89 -13.69
C THR A 22 -2.20 -15.25 -13.31
N GLU A 23 -0.87 -15.36 -13.24
CA GLU A 23 -0.17 -16.58 -12.85
C GLU A 23 -0.42 -16.91 -11.38
N TYR A 24 -0.31 -15.89 -10.51
CA TYR A 24 -0.60 -16.05 -9.08
C TYR A 24 -2.06 -16.44 -8.82
N CYS A 25 -3.01 -15.79 -9.50
CA CYS A 25 -4.42 -16.15 -9.40
C CYS A 25 -4.68 -17.57 -9.88
N ARG A 26 -4.01 -18.02 -10.95
CA ARG A 26 -4.15 -19.38 -11.46
C ARG A 26 -3.59 -20.43 -10.49
N GLN A 27 -2.43 -20.18 -9.90
CA GLN A 27 -1.80 -21.10 -8.94
C GLN A 27 -2.60 -21.23 -7.64
N HIS A 28 -3.14 -20.11 -7.14
CA HIS A 28 -3.90 -20.06 -5.89
C HIS A 28 -5.42 -20.17 -6.08
N GLN A 29 -5.89 -20.47 -7.30
CA GLN A 29 -7.31 -20.58 -7.64
C GLN A 29 -8.14 -19.35 -7.24
N LEU A 30 -7.53 -18.17 -7.31
CA LEU A 30 -8.17 -16.90 -6.96
C LEU A 30 -8.91 -16.32 -8.15
N ASN A 31 -10.05 -15.68 -7.86
CA ASN A 31 -10.78 -14.91 -8.85
C ASN A 31 -9.98 -13.65 -9.22
N TYR A 32 -9.53 -13.57 -10.47
CA TYR A 32 -8.71 -12.46 -10.97
C TYR A 32 -9.40 -11.10 -10.78
N ASN A 33 -10.69 -10.98 -11.13
CA ASN A 33 -11.44 -9.72 -10.97
C ASN A 33 -11.52 -9.27 -9.49
N SER A 34 -11.74 -10.22 -8.59
CA SER A 34 -11.75 -9.95 -7.14
C SER A 34 -10.37 -9.51 -6.66
N PHE A 35 -9.30 -10.17 -7.12
CA PHE A 35 -7.93 -9.84 -6.78
C PHE A 35 -7.55 -8.42 -7.22
N ILE A 36 -7.88 -8.03 -8.47
CA ILE A 36 -7.63 -6.67 -8.98
C ILE A 36 -8.38 -5.61 -8.17
N THR A 37 -9.65 -5.87 -7.85
CA THR A 37 -10.47 -4.95 -7.04
C THR A 37 -9.84 -4.73 -5.66
N ARG A 38 -9.45 -5.81 -4.98
CA ARG A 38 -8.82 -5.75 -3.65
C ARG A 38 -7.42 -5.13 -3.70
N LEU A 39 -6.64 -5.40 -4.73
CA LEU A 39 -5.32 -4.80 -4.93
C LEU A 39 -5.42 -3.28 -5.11
N SER A 40 -6.40 -2.81 -5.89
CA SER A 40 -6.66 -1.37 -6.05
C SER A 40 -7.00 -0.70 -4.71
N GLU A 41 -7.90 -1.31 -3.93
CA GLU A 41 -8.26 -0.79 -2.61
C GLU A 41 -7.08 -0.81 -1.63
N TYR A 42 -6.28 -1.87 -1.61
CA TYR A 42 -5.07 -1.98 -0.78
C TYR A 42 -4.04 -0.90 -1.09
N ARG A 43 -3.84 -0.57 -2.39
CA ARG A 43 -2.92 0.51 -2.80
C ARG A 43 -3.41 1.87 -2.34
N LYS A 44 -4.72 2.14 -2.40
CA LYS A 44 -5.29 3.38 -1.87
C LYS A 44 -5.06 3.51 -0.36
N THR A 45 -5.22 2.42 0.39
CA THR A 45 -5.01 2.45 1.85
C THR A 45 -3.54 2.67 2.23
N ARG A 46 -2.58 2.17 1.44
CA ARG A 46 -1.14 2.39 1.69
C ARG A 46 -0.68 3.81 1.37
N ASP A 47 -1.25 4.42 0.35
CA ASP A 47 -0.91 5.80 -0.02
C ASP A 47 -1.42 6.80 1.04
N ASP A 48 -2.58 6.53 1.64
CA ASP A 48 -3.15 7.35 2.72
C ASP A 48 -2.31 7.29 4.02
N ASP A 49 -1.78 6.10 4.36
CA ASP A 49 -0.87 5.91 5.50
C ASP A 49 0.48 6.63 5.29
N VAL A 50 1.05 6.51 4.09
CA VAL A 50 2.30 7.21 3.71
C VAL A 50 2.09 8.73 3.60
N ALA A 51 0.97 9.21 3.05
CA ALA A 51 0.66 10.63 2.97
C ALA A 51 0.52 11.26 4.37
N THR A 52 -0.05 10.51 5.32
CA THR A 52 -0.18 10.93 6.73
C THR A 52 1.19 10.95 7.44
N LEU A 53 2.05 9.96 7.18
CA LEU A 53 3.42 9.92 7.73
C LEU A 53 4.34 10.98 7.12
N ASN A 54 4.23 11.27 5.82
CA ASN A 54 5.05 12.27 5.15
C ASN A 54 4.67 13.70 5.58
N ARG A 55 3.41 13.94 5.96
CA ARG A 55 2.96 15.20 6.59
C ARG A 55 3.57 15.41 7.99
N THR A 56 3.96 14.32 8.67
CA THR A 56 4.54 14.36 10.01
C THR A 56 6.08 14.50 9.98
N HIS A 57 6.73 14.14 8.87
CA HIS A 57 8.19 14.27 8.74
C HIS A 57 8.67 15.70 8.39
N SER A 58 7.75 16.62 8.05
CA SER A 58 8.07 18.04 7.77
C SER A 58 8.10 18.95 9.01
N LEU A 59 7.86 18.46 10.22
CA LEU A 59 7.92 19.27 11.45
C LEU A 59 9.18 19.05 12.30
N LYS A 60 10.07 18.12 11.92
CA LYS A 60 11.33 17.88 12.65
C LYS A 60 12.58 18.52 12.04
N TYR A 61 12.49 19.17 10.88
CA TYR A 61 13.63 19.80 10.20
C TYR A 61 13.53 21.33 10.02
N LEU A 62 12.71 22.03 10.82
CA LEU A 62 12.71 23.50 10.88
C LEU A 62 12.81 23.98 12.34
N LYS A 63 13.84 23.49 13.04
CA LYS A 63 14.33 24.10 14.28
C LYS A 63 15.68 24.74 13.97
N GLY A 64 15.67 26.00 13.53
CA GLY A 64 16.90 26.79 13.42
C GLY A 64 16.84 27.96 12.45
N GLY A 65 16.91 29.18 12.99
CA GLY A 65 17.33 30.40 12.29
C GLY A 65 16.21 31.43 12.09
N VAL A 66 16.07 32.41 12.98
CA VAL A 66 16.65 33.78 12.84
C VAL A 66 15.95 34.55 11.71
N SER A 67 14.98 35.41 12.02
CA SER A 67 15.13 36.85 12.34
C SER A 67 15.19 37.74 11.09
N GLN A 68 14.78 39.00 11.29
CA GLN A 68 14.73 40.15 10.37
C GLN A 68 13.49 40.23 9.47
N LYS A 69 12.77 41.34 9.38
CA LYS A 69 12.97 42.72 9.86
C LYS A 69 11.62 43.45 9.85
#